data_AF-A0A7Z9WHG4-F1
#
_entry.id   AF-A0A7Z9WHG4-F1
#
_cell.length_a   1.000
_cell.length_b   1.000
_cell.length_c   1.000
_cell.angle_alpha   90.00
_cell.angle_beta   90.00
_cell.angle_gamma   90.00
#
_symmetry.space_group_name_H-M   'P 1'
#
loop_
_entity.id
_entity.type
_entity.pdbx_description
1 polymer ?
#
loop_
_entity_poly.entity_id
_entity_poly.type
_entity_poly.pdbx_seq_one_letter_code
_entity_poly.pdbx_strand_id
1 'polypeptide(L)' 'MYSIIQAVISTIFHLKRTCPKCKRDQVVPVSKRLESVRCKFCGADVPPRK' A
#
# COMPACT_ATOMS: atom_id res chain seq x y z
N MET A 1 5.27 20.21 22.10
CA MET A 1 6.10 19.00 22.34
C MET A 1 5.34 17.81 21.79
N TYR A 2 5.82 17.29 20.65
CA TYR A 2 5.36 16.14 19.84
C TYR A 2 3.88 15.74 19.88
N SER A 3 3.13 16.30 18.93
CA SER A 3 1.80 15.83 18.53
C SER A 3 1.85 14.35 18.16
N ILE A 4 1.11 13.55 18.93
CA ILE A 4 0.80 12.11 18.76
C ILE A 4 0.23 11.73 17.38
N ILE A 5 0.04 12.69 16.48
CA ILE A 5 -0.54 12.54 15.15
C ILE A 5 0.47 12.01 14.12
N GLN A 6 1.78 12.11 14.37
CA GLN A 6 2.79 11.74 13.36
C GLN A 6 2.99 10.22 13.18
N ALA A 7 2.71 9.39 14.19
CA ALA A 7 3.01 7.96 14.13
C ALA A 7 2.07 7.16 13.20
N VAL A 8 0.83 7.64 13.00
CA VAL A 8 -0.17 6.96 12.15
C VAL A 8 0.07 7.23 10.67
N ILE A 9 0.64 8.39 10.34
CA ILE A 9 0.85 8.81 8.95
C ILE A 9 2.05 8.09 8.33
N SER A 10 3.14 7.89 9.09
CA SER A 10 4.36 7.23 8.59
C SER A 10 4.15 5.75 8.22
N THR A 11 3.24 5.06 8.91
CA THR A 11 2.92 3.65 8.63
C THR A 11 2.12 3.50 7.34
N ILE A 12 1.25 4.45 6.98
CA ILE A 12 0.45 4.41 5.74
C ILE A 12 1.32 4.57 4.49
N PHE A 13 2.37 5.39 4.54
CA PHE A 13 3.25 5.59 3.38
C PHE A 13 3.93 4.30 2.92
N HIS A 14 4.35 3.43 3.85
CA HIS A 14 4.97 2.14 3.53
C HIS A 14 3.99 1.11 2.92
N LEU A 15 2.68 1.35 3.07
CA LEU A 15 1.62 0.48 2.61
C LEU A 15 1.10 0.82 1.22
N LYS A 16 1.51 1.96 0.67
CA LYS A 16 1.17 2.35 -0.69
C LYS A 16 1.88 1.45 -1.71
N ARG A 17 1.16 0.87 -2.65
CA ARG A 17 1.69 0.14 -3.82
C ARG A 17 1.10 0.67 -5.12
N THR A 18 1.93 0.76 -6.15
CA THR A 18 1.52 1.15 -7.50
C THR A 18 1.20 -0.09 -8.32
N CYS A 19 0.04 -0.13 -8.97
CA CYS A 19 -0.32 -1.25 -9.85
C CYS A 19 0.54 -1.24 -11.11
N PRO A 20 1.19 -2.36 -11.50
CA PRO A 20 2.03 -2.40 -12.69
C PRO A 20 1.26 -2.23 -14.00
N LYS A 21 -0.04 -2.59 -14.01
CA LYS A 21 -0.91 -2.56 -15.19
C LYS A 21 -1.54 -1.19 -15.43
N CYS A 22 -2.29 -0.66 -14.46
CA CYS A 22 -3.03 0.60 -14.62
C CYS A 22 -2.31 1.82 -14.02
N LYS A 23 -1.14 1.63 -13.41
CA LYS A 23 -0.31 2.67 -12.79
C LYS A 23 -0.97 3.47 -11.66
N ARG A 24 -2.14 3.05 -11.18
CA ARG A 24 -2.80 3.66 -10.02
C ARG A 24 -2.23 3.15 -8.72
N ASP A 25 -2.20 4.04 -7.74
CA ASP A 25 -1.75 3.75 -6.39
C ASP A 25 -2.88 3.22 -5.51
N GLN A 26 -2.57 2.25 -4.66
CA GLN A 26 -3.48 1.77 -3.63
C GLN A 26 -2.76 1.52 -2.31
N VAL A 27 -3.48 1.70 -1.21
CA VAL A 27 -3.00 1.32 0.12
C VAL A 27 -3.33 -0.15 0.36
N VAL A 28 -2.32 -0.93 0.74
CA VAL A 28 -2.40 -2.36 1.05
C VAL A 28 -2.35 -2.55 2.57
N PRO A 29 -3.20 -3.38 3.18
CA PRO A 29 -3.10 -3.63 4.62
C PRO A 29 -1.75 -4.25 5.01
N VAL A 30 -1.25 -3.92 6.20
CA VAL A 30 0.05 -4.41 6.73
C VAL A 30 0.14 -5.94 6.69
N SER A 31 -0.95 -6.62 6.99
CA SER A 31 -1.04 -8.09 6.98
C SER A 31 -0.72 -8.69 5.60
N LYS A 32 -0.99 -7.97 4.51
CA LYS A 32 -0.74 -8.42 3.13
C LYS A 32 0.53 -7.83 2.52
N ARG A 33 1.43 -7.27 3.35
CA ARG A 33 2.67 -6.62 2.87
C ARG A 33 3.62 -7.56 2.14
N LEU A 34 3.54 -8.87 2.41
CA LEU A 34 4.35 -9.92 1.76
C LEU A 34 3.56 -10.71 0.70
N GLU A 35 2.29 -10.39 0.50
CA GLU A 35 1.41 -11.09 -0.44
C GLU A 35 1.16 -10.26 -1.70
N SER A 36 0.80 -10.94 -2.79
CA SER A 36 0.18 -10.32 -3.96
C SER A 36 -1.25 -9.93 -3.64
N VAL A 37 -1.67 -8.74 -4.05
CA VAL A 37 -3.02 -8.23 -3.80
C VAL A 37 -3.68 -7.77 -5.08
N ARG A 38 -5.00 -7.94 -5.20
CA ARG A 38 -5.73 -7.43 -6.37
C ARG A 38 -5.77 -5.91 -6.39
N CYS A 39 -5.61 -5.36 -7.59
CA CYS A 39 -5.77 -3.95 -7.85
C CYS A 39 -7.24 -3.54 -7.69
N LYS A 40 -7.53 -2.55 -6.84
CA LYS A 40 -8.89 -2.03 -6.63
C LYS A 40 -9.51 -1.38 -7.88
N PHE A 41 -8.69 -1.05 -8.89
CA PHE A 41 -9.13 -0.31 -10.08
C PHE A 41 -9.24 -1.16 -11.34
N CYS A 42 -8.29 -2.07 -11.57
CA CYS A 42 -8.25 -2.87 -12.81
C CYS A 42 -8.27 -4.38 -12.58
N GLY A 43 -8.34 -4.83 -11.32
CA GLY A 43 -8.39 -6.24 -10.94
C GLY A 43 -7.09 -7.03 -11.08
N ALA A 44 -6.04 -6.47 -11.69
CA ALA A 44 -4.75 -7.16 -11.85
C ALA A 44 -4.03 -7.40 -10.52
N ASP A 45 -3.23 -8.45 -10.45
CA ASP A 45 -2.39 -8.74 -9.29
C ASP A 45 -1.25 -7.72 -9.16
N VAL A 46 -1.10 -7.19 -7.94
CA VAL A 46 -0.05 -6.26 -7.53
C VAL A 46 0.91 -7.01 -6.62
N PRO A 47 2.14 -7.29 -7.07
CA PRO A 47 3.10 -8.08 -6.30
C PRO A 47 3.54 -7.37 -5.00
N PRO A 48 4.11 -8.12 -4.04
CA PRO A 48 4.79 -7.53 -2.89
C PRO A 48 6.03 -6.74 -3.30
N ARG A 49 6.39 -5.76 -2.46
CA ARG A 49 7.70 -5.10 -2.58
C ARG A 49 8.76 -6.12 -2.13
N LYS A 50 9.87 -6.22 -2.87
CA LYS A 50 11.04 -7.01 -2.46
C LYS A 50 11.66 -6.43 -1.20
#